data_AF-A0AAD2JMR2-F1
#
_entry.id   AF-A0AAD2JMR2-F1
#
_cell.length_a   1.000
_cell.length_b   1.000
_cell.length_c   1.000
_cell.angle_alpha   90.00
_cell.angle_beta   90.00
_cell.angle_gamma   90.00
#
_symmetry.space_group_name_H-M   'P 1'
#
loop_
_entity.id
_entity.type
_entity.pdbx_description
1 polymer ?
#
loop_
_entity_poly.entity_id
_entity_poly.type
_entity_poly.pdbx_seq_one_letter_code
_entity_poly.pdbx_strand_id
1 'polypeptide(L)'
;MTLDRSSQKWGFAFMLSVLALSNVIHPVVNDPTRMFENLPYDLFPQGVLNNQTASESPSSPNADVSNNPSSDANKMITENQATIPSEHSSATTIESNYSALDHVVMRFRNDPSSVTIQPNSVPVMLWPFQDQGWKVDSADMTHIETNGVQESSVLYLAPKAVRTLDPNVVWLTDVKFPPSEWCKRLTQKAELTKARRQAAGLPLQWPIFVVDFTDQRTYHRCKGLELIVGKEFMFYSKRSVVVDRVFDSSQNWVTLGTKVLEQRNMTYEHMPLVVRTDIVEILKRILLHRYNKTKLSDPIETLWNRSVDIAHYWPSDGRSGIGRFQSQLRDKVSQTIETALLGTTKQIFVGVTGTADRRGRRKPQTAYVRHMLTTKIVVVTQRDEWEGHYRLYEALLSGAMVMSDQMLILSRLGLENGTSVIEFDSETSLISLAQYYLDHNSERQAIASRGRQIAMSRHRSWHRMEEIVFGSIVTKCTAKECPYIVHGNESSIVSS
;
A
#
# COMPACT_ATOMS: atom_id res chain seq x y z
N MET A 1 -36.97 -49.64 10.56
CA MET A 1 -38.06 -48.75 10.13
C MET A 1 -38.59 -48.07 11.38
N THR A 2 -38.34 -46.77 11.48
CA THR A 2 -38.44 -45.94 12.68
C THR A 2 -39.77 -45.20 12.74
N LEU A 3 -40.45 -45.34 13.88
CA LEU A 3 -41.49 -44.46 14.39
C LEU A 3 -41.23 -44.35 15.90
N ASP A 4 -41.05 -43.15 16.44
CA ASP A 4 -42.12 -42.46 17.16
C ASP A 4 -41.61 -41.18 17.87
N ARG A 5 -42.50 -40.18 17.94
CA ARG A 5 -42.41 -38.91 18.66
C ARG A 5 -43.09 -39.08 20.03
N SER A 6 -42.55 -38.45 21.08
CA SER A 6 -43.32 -37.78 22.17
C SER A 6 -42.33 -37.27 23.24
N SER A 7 -42.29 -35.96 23.56
CA SER A 7 -43.13 -35.22 24.53
C SER A 7 -42.85 -35.68 25.98
N GLN A 8 -42.49 -34.87 26.98
CA GLN A 8 -43.16 -33.72 27.64
C GLN A 8 -42.25 -33.28 28.81
N LYS A 9 -41.97 -31.99 29.02
CA LYS A 9 -42.56 -31.03 30.00
C LYS A 9 -42.22 -31.24 31.50
N TRP A 10 -42.19 -30.09 32.19
CA TRP A 10 -42.19 -29.79 33.64
C TRP A 10 -40.80 -29.71 34.29
N GLY A 11 -40.46 -28.71 35.13
CA GLY A 11 -41.30 -27.73 35.80
C GLY A 11 -40.51 -26.53 36.36
N PHE A 12 -41.30 -25.50 36.64
CA PHE A 12 -41.01 -24.16 37.14
C PHE A 12 -40.73 -24.12 38.65
N ALA A 13 -40.27 -22.94 39.11
CA ALA A 13 -40.46 -22.33 40.44
C ALA A 13 -39.44 -22.67 41.55
N PHE A 14 -39.02 -21.78 42.47
CA PHE A 14 -39.22 -20.34 42.72
C PHE A 14 -38.26 -19.91 43.87
N MET A 15 -38.01 -18.59 43.95
CA MET A 15 -37.70 -17.73 45.13
C MET A 15 -36.40 -16.90 44.97
N LEU A 16 -36.50 -15.59 44.68
CA LEU A 16 -36.84 -14.45 45.58
C LEU A 16 -35.83 -14.32 46.74
N SER A 17 -35.27 -13.17 47.13
CA SER A 17 -35.28 -11.75 46.72
C SER A 17 -34.19 -11.08 47.59
N VAL A 18 -33.57 -9.94 47.26
CA VAL A 18 -33.95 -8.56 47.65
C VAL A 18 -32.77 -7.68 47.14
N LEU A 19 -32.97 -6.81 46.14
CA LEU A 19 -33.17 -5.33 46.21
C LEU A 19 -32.04 -4.60 46.97
N ALA A 20 -31.36 -3.59 46.44
CA ALA A 20 -31.82 -2.29 45.91
C ALA A 20 -30.54 -1.49 45.52
N LEU A 21 -30.47 -0.38 44.77
CA LEU A 21 -31.35 0.52 44.03
C LEU A 21 -30.39 1.50 43.34
N SER A 22 -30.57 1.82 42.06
CA SER A 22 -30.49 3.20 41.57
C SER A 22 -30.92 3.27 40.10
N ASN A 23 -32.06 3.94 39.92
CA ASN A 23 -32.67 4.36 38.67
C ASN A 23 -31.79 5.37 37.90
N VAL A 24 -32.02 5.52 36.59
CA VAL A 24 -32.56 6.73 35.93
C VAL A 24 -32.23 6.74 34.42
N ILE A 25 -33.30 6.61 33.61
CA ILE A 25 -33.60 7.28 32.32
C ILE A 25 -32.74 6.98 31.06
N HIS A 26 -33.33 6.25 30.11
CA HIS A 26 -33.18 6.39 28.64
C HIS A 26 -34.23 7.40 28.11
N PRO A 27 -34.26 7.84 26.82
CA PRO A 27 -33.39 7.55 25.66
C PRO A 27 -33.00 8.81 24.84
N VAL A 28 -32.02 8.73 23.91
CA VAL A 28 -32.06 9.48 22.62
C VAL A 28 -31.27 8.73 21.54
N VAL A 29 -31.93 8.54 20.40
CA VAL A 29 -31.42 8.09 19.10
C VAL A 29 -30.66 9.25 18.46
N ASN A 30 -29.39 9.07 18.09
CA ASN A 30 -28.61 10.11 17.39
C ASN A 30 -28.81 10.02 15.87
N ASP A 31 -29.44 11.07 15.36
CA ASP A 31 -29.55 11.48 13.96
C ASP A 31 -28.23 12.15 13.51
N PRO A 32 -27.60 11.73 12.38
CA PRO A 32 -26.33 12.29 11.93
C PRO A 32 -26.43 13.57 11.09
N THR A 33 -27.58 14.24 10.99
CA THR A 33 -27.76 15.38 10.05
C THR A 33 -27.54 16.80 10.56
N ARG A 34 -26.92 17.03 11.73
CA ARG A 34 -26.64 18.40 12.21
C ARG A 34 -25.28 18.57 12.89
N MET A 35 -24.24 18.82 12.11
CA MET A 35 -23.00 19.43 12.61
C MET A 35 -22.30 20.28 11.54
N PHE A 36 -22.92 21.33 10.99
CA PHE A 36 -22.17 22.43 10.37
C PHE A 36 -22.99 23.73 10.37
N GLU A 37 -23.03 24.41 11.52
CA GLU A 37 -23.31 25.84 11.56
C GLU A 37 -22.18 26.51 12.34
N ASN A 38 -21.66 27.60 11.79
CA ASN A 38 -20.62 28.51 12.29
C ASN A 38 -19.17 28.26 11.82
N LEU A 39 -18.88 28.68 10.59
CA LEU A 39 -17.58 29.27 10.26
C LEU A 39 -17.80 30.59 9.49
N PRO A 40 -17.09 31.68 9.84
CA PRO A 40 -17.27 32.98 9.20
C PRO A 40 -16.59 33.00 7.83
N TYR A 41 -17.36 33.33 6.80
CA TYR A 41 -16.88 33.71 5.48
C TYR A 41 -16.45 35.18 5.53
N ASP A 42 -15.18 35.47 5.21
CA ASP A 42 -14.83 36.66 4.43
C ASP A 42 -13.36 36.65 3.99
N LEU A 43 -13.12 37.36 2.88
CA LEU A 43 -11.84 37.71 2.25
C LEU A 43 -11.30 36.73 1.19
N PHE A 44 -11.57 37.03 -0.09
CA PHE A 44 -10.56 37.48 -1.10
C PHE A 44 -11.12 37.44 -2.54
N PRO A 45 -10.51 38.17 -3.50
CA PRO A 45 -11.25 38.99 -4.46
C PRO A 45 -11.30 38.39 -5.87
N GLN A 46 -12.26 38.90 -6.65
CA GLN A 46 -12.42 38.62 -8.06
C GLN A 46 -11.22 39.14 -8.88
N GLY A 47 -10.75 38.33 -9.83
CA GLY A 47 -9.65 38.69 -10.72
C GLY A 47 -9.70 37.96 -12.06
N VAL A 48 -10.35 38.61 -13.03
CA VAL A 48 -10.02 38.75 -14.47
C VAL A 48 -9.76 37.48 -15.31
N LEU A 49 -10.73 37.19 -16.19
CA LEU A 49 -10.60 36.35 -17.37
C LEU A 49 -9.62 36.95 -18.40
N ASN A 50 -8.72 36.12 -18.94
CA ASN A 50 -8.14 36.35 -20.27
C ASN A 50 -8.14 35.05 -21.07
N ASN A 51 -8.93 35.06 -22.15
CA ASN A 51 -8.99 34.06 -23.19
C ASN A 51 -7.79 34.19 -24.12
N GLN A 52 -7.00 33.13 -24.28
CA GLN A 52 -6.22 32.93 -25.51
C GLN A 52 -6.29 31.46 -25.94
N THR A 53 -7.01 31.27 -27.04
CA THR A 53 -7.03 30.11 -27.92
C THR A 53 -5.73 30.02 -28.70
N ALA A 54 -5.11 28.84 -28.73
CA ALA A 54 -4.20 28.46 -29.81
C ALA A 54 -4.34 26.96 -30.09
N SER A 55 -4.91 26.69 -31.25
CA SER A 55 -4.89 25.43 -31.98
C SER A 55 -3.48 25.16 -32.51
N GLU A 56 -3.03 23.91 -32.50
CA GLU A 56 -2.26 23.36 -33.62
C GLU A 56 -2.21 21.83 -33.60
N SER A 57 -2.45 21.29 -34.79
CA SER A 57 -2.55 19.89 -35.17
C SER A 57 -1.20 19.40 -35.74
N PRO A 58 -1.00 18.09 -35.96
CA PRO A 58 0.31 17.46 -35.95
C PRO A 58 0.90 17.24 -37.36
N SER A 59 2.23 17.16 -37.43
CA SER A 59 2.95 16.61 -38.59
C SER A 59 4.13 15.73 -38.14
N SER A 60 3.95 14.42 -38.31
CA SER A 60 5.00 13.47 -38.76
C SER A 60 5.12 13.61 -40.30
N PRO A 61 6.09 13.02 -41.06
CA PRO A 61 6.79 11.74 -40.80
C PRO A 61 8.23 11.55 -41.36
N ASN A 62 8.72 10.30 -41.25
CA ASN A 62 9.83 9.62 -41.98
C ASN A 62 11.28 10.04 -41.59
N ALA A 63 12.34 9.22 -41.71
CA ALA A 63 12.59 7.98 -42.46
C ALA A 63 13.72 7.17 -41.79
N ASP A 64 13.80 5.91 -42.20
CA ASP A 64 14.85 4.91 -41.99
C ASP A 64 16.29 5.39 -42.17
N VAL A 65 17.22 4.83 -41.37
CA VAL A 65 18.57 4.42 -41.83
C VAL A 65 19.02 3.18 -41.05
N SER A 66 19.21 2.10 -41.80
CA SER A 66 19.91 0.87 -41.46
C SER A 66 21.38 1.08 -41.11
N ASN A 67 21.94 0.28 -40.20
CA ASN A 67 23.21 -0.44 -40.42
C ASN A 67 23.55 -1.35 -39.22
N ASN A 68 23.60 -2.66 -39.49
CA ASN A 68 24.40 -3.64 -38.74
C ASN A 68 25.87 -3.52 -39.18
N PRO A 69 26.84 -3.92 -38.33
CA PRO A 69 27.37 -5.27 -38.51
C PRO A 69 27.64 -6.05 -37.21
N SER A 70 27.67 -7.37 -37.42
CA SER A 70 28.09 -8.47 -36.55
C SER A 70 29.49 -8.32 -35.93
N SER A 71 29.70 -8.88 -34.75
CA SER A 71 30.51 -10.10 -34.56
C SER A 71 30.83 -10.36 -33.08
N ASP A 72 30.62 -11.61 -32.67
CA ASP A 72 31.43 -12.44 -31.77
C ASP A 72 32.12 -11.82 -30.54
N ALA A 73 31.62 -12.20 -29.36
CA ALA A 73 32.48 -12.51 -28.20
C ALA A 73 31.69 -13.32 -27.15
N ASN A 74 31.59 -14.64 -27.33
CA ASN A 74 31.33 -15.56 -26.23
C ASN A 74 32.62 -15.71 -25.41
N LYS A 75 32.73 -14.96 -24.30
CA LYS A 75 33.79 -15.14 -23.31
C LYS A 75 33.16 -15.71 -22.03
N MET A 76 33.39 -17.01 -21.81
CA MET A 76 33.17 -17.68 -20.54
C MET A 76 33.93 -16.92 -19.44
N ILE A 77 33.20 -16.47 -18.42
CA ILE A 77 33.78 -15.97 -17.18
C ILE A 77 33.97 -17.19 -16.27
N THR A 78 35.20 -17.64 -16.15
CA THR A 78 35.65 -18.51 -15.05
C THR A 78 35.76 -17.68 -13.78
N GLU A 79 35.01 -18.05 -12.74
CA GLU A 79 35.14 -17.50 -11.40
C GLU A 79 36.51 -17.87 -10.82
N ASN A 80 37.40 -16.88 -10.70
CA ASN A 80 38.60 -16.99 -9.87
C ASN A 80 38.18 -16.97 -8.40
N GLN A 81 38.29 -18.13 -7.74
CA GLN A 81 38.33 -18.22 -6.29
C GLN A 81 39.61 -17.54 -5.79
N ALA A 82 39.48 -16.31 -5.29
CA ALA A 82 40.56 -15.65 -4.57
C ALA A 82 40.81 -16.38 -3.26
N THR A 83 42.00 -16.96 -3.13
CA THR A 83 42.53 -17.56 -1.91
C THR A 83 42.79 -16.43 -0.91
N ILE A 84 42.04 -16.41 0.18
CA ILE A 84 42.24 -15.47 1.29
C ILE A 84 43.44 -15.97 2.11
N PRO A 85 44.43 -15.13 2.45
CA PRO A 85 45.55 -15.52 3.31
C PRO A 85 45.05 -15.88 4.70
N SER A 86 45.40 -17.08 5.18
CA SER A 86 45.13 -17.52 6.55
C SER A 86 46.17 -16.93 7.49
N GLU A 87 45.96 -15.70 7.94
CA GLU A 87 46.66 -15.19 9.12
C GLU A 87 45.99 -15.75 10.37
N HIS A 88 46.64 -16.74 10.99
CA HIS A 88 46.30 -17.23 12.33
C HIS A 88 46.67 -16.17 13.37
N SER A 89 45.81 -15.16 13.51
CA SER A 89 45.73 -14.34 14.70
C SER A 89 45.04 -15.15 15.80
N SER A 90 45.73 -15.33 16.93
CA SER A 90 45.19 -15.93 18.15
C SER A 90 44.04 -15.08 18.68
N ALA A 91 42.83 -15.39 18.23
CA ALA A 91 41.60 -14.73 18.65
C ALA A 91 41.31 -15.06 20.12
N THR A 92 41.57 -14.09 20.99
CA THR A 92 40.95 -14.04 22.32
C THR A 92 39.43 -14.08 22.12
N THR A 93 38.80 -15.15 22.60
CA THR A 93 37.35 -15.32 22.61
C THR A 93 36.74 -14.27 23.55
N ILE A 94 36.47 -13.08 23.02
CA ILE A 94 35.62 -12.11 23.71
C ILE A 94 34.22 -12.69 23.64
N GLU A 95 33.74 -13.27 24.73
CA GLU A 95 32.33 -13.62 24.90
C GLU A 95 31.53 -12.32 24.81
N SER A 96 30.98 -12.03 23.63
CA SER A 96 30.10 -10.89 23.45
C SER A 96 28.79 -11.22 24.15
N ASN A 97 28.48 -10.51 25.23
CA ASN A 97 27.19 -10.58 25.94
C ASN A 97 26.02 -10.00 25.11
N TYR A 98 26.13 -9.95 23.79
CA TYR A 98 25.14 -9.32 22.93
C TYR A 98 23.98 -10.28 22.73
N SER A 99 22.87 -10.05 23.43
CA SER A 99 21.65 -10.81 23.24
C SER A 99 20.99 -10.42 21.92
N ALA A 100 20.31 -11.36 21.27
CA ALA A 100 19.48 -11.02 20.12
C ALA A 100 18.33 -10.06 20.49
N LEU A 101 17.93 -10.01 21.76
CA LEU A 101 16.97 -9.03 22.28
C LEU A 101 17.54 -7.61 22.34
N ASP A 102 18.86 -7.44 22.32
CA ASP A 102 19.52 -6.12 22.28
C ASP A 102 19.52 -5.50 20.87
N HIS A 103 19.08 -6.27 19.86
CA HIS A 103 18.92 -5.78 18.49
C HIS A 103 18.04 -4.52 18.47
N VAL A 104 18.51 -3.46 17.81
CA VAL A 104 17.87 -2.13 17.86
C VAL A 104 16.38 -2.16 17.48
N VAL A 105 16.03 -2.93 16.44
CA VAL A 105 14.63 -3.14 16.01
C VAL A 105 13.82 -3.89 17.06
N MET A 106 14.38 -4.91 17.71
CA MET A 106 13.65 -5.68 18.73
C MET A 106 13.38 -4.84 19.97
N ARG A 107 14.39 -4.08 20.43
CA ARG A 107 14.22 -3.11 21.52
C ARG A 107 13.16 -2.08 21.19
N PHE A 108 13.20 -1.50 19.98
CA PHE A 108 12.19 -0.52 19.55
C PHE A 108 10.77 -1.11 19.52
N ARG A 109 10.59 -2.33 18.99
CA ARG A 109 9.26 -2.97 18.94
C ARG A 109 8.71 -3.28 20.33
N ASN A 110 9.58 -3.60 21.30
CA ASN A 110 9.19 -3.92 22.67
C ASN A 110 8.89 -2.65 23.48
N ASP A 111 9.75 -1.63 23.35
CA ASP A 111 9.59 -0.34 24.01
C ASP A 111 10.10 0.79 23.10
N PRO A 112 9.22 1.38 22.28
CA PRO A 112 9.58 2.48 21.37
C PRO A 112 10.15 3.71 22.09
N SER A 113 9.83 3.90 23.38
CA SER A 113 10.29 5.05 24.15
C SER A 113 11.74 4.90 24.63
N SER A 114 12.24 3.66 24.71
CA SER A 114 13.60 3.35 25.17
C SER A 114 14.68 3.48 24.10
N VAL A 115 14.30 3.60 22.81
CA VAL A 115 15.25 3.55 21.69
C VAL A 115 15.12 4.78 20.80
N THR A 116 16.19 5.55 20.68
CA THR A 116 16.34 6.53 19.61
C THR A 116 16.99 5.87 18.40
N ILE A 117 16.24 5.70 17.32
CA ILE A 117 16.78 5.19 16.05
C ILE A 117 17.56 6.31 15.37
N GLN A 118 18.85 6.06 15.12
CA GLN A 118 19.69 7.01 14.40
C GLN A 118 19.34 7.00 12.90
N PRO A 119 19.52 8.13 12.19
CA PRO A 119 19.38 8.15 10.74
C PRO A 119 20.28 7.11 10.06
N ASN A 120 19.78 6.45 9.02
CA ASN A 120 20.48 5.44 8.22
C ASN A 120 21.20 4.37 9.06
N SER A 121 20.59 3.91 10.15
CA SER A 121 21.25 3.03 11.13
C SER A 121 20.86 1.56 11.02
N VAL A 122 19.79 1.23 10.28
CA VAL A 122 19.32 -0.16 10.17
C VAL A 122 19.57 -0.70 8.77
N PRO A 123 20.59 -1.57 8.58
CA PRO A 123 20.81 -2.23 7.30
C PRO A 123 19.69 -3.22 7.01
N VAL A 124 19.10 -3.13 5.82
CA VAL A 124 18.06 -4.04 5.34
C VAL A 124 18.63 -4.89 4.20
N MET A 125 18.60 -6.20 4.39
CA MET A 125 18.85 -7.16 3.31
C MET A 125 17.53 -7.53 2.64
N LEU A 126 17.38 -7.16 1.36
CA LEU A 126 16.25 -7.59 0.52
C LEU A 126 16.56 -8.93 -0.14
N TRP A 127 15.96 -10.02 0.34
CA TRP A 127 16.13 -11.36 -0.21
C TRP A 127 14.91 -11.78 -1.04
N PRO A 128 15.08 -12.50 -2.17
CA PRO A 128 16.34 -13.01 -2.76
C PRO A 128 17.08 -11.99 -3.64
N PHE A 129 16.51 -10.81 -3.86
CA PHE A 129 16.91 -9.92 -4.95
C PHE A 129 18.37 -9.48 -4.89
N GLN A 130 18.82 -9.02 -3.72
CA GLN A 130 20.19 -8.58 -3.54
C GLN A 130 21.21 -9.73 -3.61
N ASP A 131 20.80 -10.95 -3.25
CA ASP A 131 21.68 -12.11 -3.11
C ASP A 131 21.84 -12.87 -4.42
N GLN A 132 20.75 -13.04 -5.17
CA GLN A 132 20.71 -13.86 -6.38
C GLN A 132 20.84 -13.03 -7.68
N GLY A 133 21.03 -11.71 -7.57
CA GLY A 133 21.13 -10.82 -8.72
C GLY A 133 19.85 -10.77 -9.56
N TRP A 134 18.71 -11.09 -8.94
CA TRP A 134 17.44 -11.09 -9.65
C TRP A 134 17.08 -9.67 -10.05
N LYS A 135 16.67 -9.51 -11.31
CA LYS A 135 16.19 -8.21 -11.80
C LYS A 135 14.92 -7.85 -11.06
N VAL A 136 14.82 -6.58 -10.67
CA VAL A 136 13.60 -6.02 -10.13
C VAL A 136 12.51 -6.10 -11.19
N ASP A 137 11.53 -7.00 -11.01
CA ASP A 137 10.56 -7.36 -12.03
C ASP A 137 9.09 -7.14 -11.62
N SER A 138 8.79 -6.81 -10.37
CA SER A 138 7.46 -6.48 -9.88
C SER A 138 7.35 -5.02 -9.44
N ALA A 139 6.14 -4.48 -9.55
CA ALA A 139 5.84 -3.14 -9.02
C ALA A 139 6.04 -3.10 -7.51
N ASP A 140 5.67 -4.16 -6.79
CA ASP A 140 5.81 -4.25 -5.33
C ASP A 140 7.29 -4.21 -4.91
N MET A 141 8.17 -4.92 -5.61
CA MET A 141 9.60 -4.90 -5.29
C MET A 141 10.25 -3.53 -5.55
N THR A 142 9.90 -2.87 -6.66
CA THR A 142 10.40 -1.51 -6.92
C THR A 142 9.83 -0.54 -5.88
N HIS A 143 8.51 -0.46 -5.79
CA HIS A 143 7.85 0.66 -5.14
C HIS A 143 7.68 0.46 -3.64
N ILE A 144 7.61 -0.76 -3.13
CA ILE A 144 7.48 -1.02 -1.70
C ILE A 144 8.84 -1.33 -1.11
N GLU A 145 9.54 -2.32 -1.67
CA GLU A 145 10.77 -2.82 -1.04
C GLU A 145 11.97 -1.91 -1.29
N THR A 146 12.30 -1.67 -2.56
CA THR A 146 13.50 -0.91 -2.93
C THR A 146 13.34 0.55 -2.52
N ASN A 147 12.28 1.21 -3.02
CA ASN A 147 12.01 2.60 -2.69
C ASN A 147 11.70 2.78 -1.20
N GLY A 148 10.98 1.86 -0.57
CA GLY A 148 10.63 1.99 0.86
C GLY A 148 11.85 1.95 1.76
N VAL A 149 12.85 1.11 1.45
CA VAL A 149 14.12 1.14 2.19
C VAL A 149 14.94 2.37 1.83
N GLN A 150 15.08 2.71 0.54
CA GLN A 150 15.96 3.81 0.09
C GLN A 150 15.45 5.21 0.46
N GLU A 151 14.13 5.39 0.58
CA GLU A 151 13.52 6.67 0.94
C GLU A 151 13.25 6.79 2.45
N SER A 152 13.47 5.74 3.23
CA SER A 152 13.42 5.85 4.69
C SER A 152 14.63 6.61 5.19
N SER A 153 14.42 7.47 6.20
CA SER A 153 15.51 8.20 6.84
C SER A 153 16.33 7.34 7.81
N VAL A 154 15.83 6.14 8.16
CA VAL A 154 16.41 5.26 9.19
C VAL A 154 16.84 3.89 8.67
N LEU A 155 16.36 3.50 7.48
CA LEU A 155 16.72 2.25 6.82
C LEU A 155 17.68 2.51 5.66
N TYR A 156 18.51 1.52 5.32
CA TYR A 156 19.28 1.55 4.07
C TYR A 156 19.51 0.15 3.52
N LEU A 157 19.70 0.04 2.21
CA LEU A 157 19.99 -1.25 1.57
C LEU A 157 21.38 -1.74 1.97
N ALA A 158 21.44 -2.90 2.62
CA ALA A 158 22.68 -3.46 3.13
C ALA A 158 23.68 -3.80 1.99
N PRO A 159 24.89 -3.21 1.99
CA PRO A 159 25.96 -3.61 1.09
C PRO A 159 26.34 -5.09 1.29
N LYS A 160 26.94 -5.73 0.28
CA LYS A 160 27.23 -7.19 0.30
C LYS A 160 27.99 -7.64 1.56
N ALA A 161 28.94 -6.84 2.04
CA ALA A 161 29.72 -7.13 3.25
C ALA A 161 28.89 -7.10 4.56
N VAL A 162 27.84 -6.27 4.60
CA VAL A 162 27.02 -5.99 5.78
C VAL A 162 25.87 -6.99 5.94
N ARG A 163 25.36 -7.53 4.82
CA ARG A 163 24.15 -8.38 4.74
C ARG A 163 24.08 -9.55 5.74
N THR A 164 25.22 -10.10 6.14
CA THR A 164 25.29 -11.26 7.05
C THR A 164 26.00 -10.99 8.37
N LEU A 165 26.92 -10.02 8.39
CA LEU A 165 27.87 -9.83 9.50
C LEU A 165 27.63 -8.56 10.31
N ASP A 166 26.57 -7.80 10.02
CA ASP A 166 26.17 -6.69 10.87
C ASP A 166 25.23 -7.19 11.99
N PRO A 167 25.45 -6.82 13.27
CA PRO A 167 24.59 -7.24 14.37
C PRO A 167 23.18 -6.65 14.31
N ASN A 168 22.97 -5.55 13.57
CA ASN A 168 21.70 -4.84 13.43
C ASN A 168 21.01 -5.07 12.07
N VAL A 169 21.54 -5.97 11.23
CA VAL A 169 20.89 -6.27 9.95
C VAL A 169 19.55 -6.96 10.15
N VAL A 170 18.55 -6.46 9.44
CA VAL A 170 17.26 -7.14 9.30
C VAL A 170 17.13 -7.73 7.91
N TRP A 171 16.44 -8.86 7.81
CA TRP A 171 16.11 -9.45 6.53
C TRP A 171 14.67 -9.13 6.19
N LEU A 172 14.43 -8.58 5.01
CA LEU A 172 13.11 -8.47 4.41
C LEU A 172 13.05 -9.43 3.22
N THR A 173 11.98 -10.22 3.15
CA THR A 173 11.85 -11.24 2.13
C THR A 173 10.43 -11.32 1.57
N ASP A 174 10.33 -11.30 0.25
CA ASP A 174 9.08 -11.43 -0.51
C ASP A 174 8.79 -12.90 -0.79
N VAL A 175 7.63 -13.41 -0.37
CA VAL A 175 7.20 -14.78 -0.64
C VAL A 175 7.01 -14.98 -2.15
N LYS A 176 7.84 -15.86 -2.73
CA LYS A 176 7.73 -16.25 -4.15
C LYS A 176 7.09 -17.62 -4.32
N PHE A 177 6.57 -17.87 -5.52
CA PHE A 177 5.99 -19.17 -5.90
C PHE A 177 7.03 -20.13 -6.49
N PRO A 178 6.99 -21.42 -6.12
CA PRO A 178 6.13 -22.02 -5.10
C PRO A 178 6.64 -21.74 -3.66
N PRO A 179 5.75 -21.50 -2.67
CA PRO A 179 6.14 -21.08 -1.31
C PRO A 179 6.98 -22.12 -0.56
N SER A 180 6.76 -23.42 -0.84
CA SER A 180 7.53 -24.50 -0.22
C SER A 180 9.00 -24.47 -0.62
N GLU A 181 9.29 -24.26 -1.90
CA GLU A 181 10.65 -24.14 -2.41
C GLU A 181 11.31 -22.85 -1.92
N TRP A 182 10.56 -21.74 -1.94
CA TRP A 182 11.03 -20.47 -1.39
C TRP A 182 11.42 -20.60 0.09
N CYS A 183 10.56 -21.20 0.94
CA CYS A 183 10.88 -21.45 2.35
C CYS A 183 12.13 -22.32 2.51
N LYS A 184 12.28 -23.37 1.69
CA LYS A 184 13.45 -24.26 1.73
C LYS A 184 14.74 -23.49 1.44
N ARG A 185 14.77 -22.70 0.36
CA ARG A 185 15.94 -21.89 -0.04
C ARG A 185 16.28 -20.83 1.01
N LEU A 186 15.27 -20.16 1.57
CA LEU A 186 15.46 -19.18 2.63
C LEU A 186 16.02 -19.83 3.91
N THR A 187 15.51 -21.01 4.27
CA THR A 187 16.01 -21.78 5.43
C THR A 187 17.50 -22.13 5.25
N GLN A 188 17.89 -22.65 4.09
CA GLN A 188 19.29 -22.94 3.78
C GLN A 188 20.18 -21.69 3.87
N LYS A 189 19.69 -20.54 3.38
CA LYS A 189 20.40 -19.28 3.47
C LYS A 189 20.57 -18.82 4.93
N ALA A 190 19.55 -19.00 5.76
CA ALA A 190 19.59 -18.68 7.18
C ALA A 190 20.57 -19.59 7.94
N GLU A 191 20.60 -20.90 7.65
CA GLU A 191 21.58 -21.84 8.23
C GLU A 191 23.03 -21.42 7.93
N LEU A 192 23.32 -21.14 6.66
CA LEU A 192 24.64 -20.66 6.24
C LEU A 192 25.01 -19.33 6.91
N THR A 193 24.05 -18.43 7.08
CA THR A 193 24.26 -17.15 7.75
C THR A 193 24.50 -17.33 9.25
N LYS A 194 23.73 -18.20 9.91
CA LYS A 194 23.89 -18.53 11.32
C LYS A 194 25.28 -19.10 11.60
N ALA A 195 25.77 -20.00 10.75
CA ALA A 195 27.14 -20.53 10.86
C ALA A 195 28.21 -19.43 10.72
N ARG A 196 28.04 -18.50 9.78
CA ARG A 196 28.96 -17.35 9.63
C ARG A 196 28.92 -16.40 10.81
N ARG A 197 27.73 -16.11 11.34
CA ARG A 197 27.54 -15.27 12.53
C ARG A 197 28.17 -15.93 13.77
N GLN A 198 28.00 -17.23 13.92
CA GLN A 198 28.67 -18.01 14.97
C GLN A 198 30.19 -17.89 14.88
N ALA A 199 30.76 -18.08 13.68
CA ALA A 199 32.19 -17.94 13.46
C ALA A 199 32.72 -16.51 13.74
N ALA A 200 31.87 -15.50 13.59
CA ALA A 200 32.19 -14.10 13.84
C ALA A 200 31.85 -13.62 15.28
N GLY A 201 31.35 -14.49 16.17
CA GLY A 201 30.95 -14.11 17.53
C GLY A 201 29.74 -13.16 17.57
N LEU A 202 28.86 -13.24 16.57
CA LEU A 202 27.66 -12.41 16.43
C LEU A 202 26.40 -13.14 16.95
N PRO A 203 25.32 -12.40 17.30
CA PRO A 203 24.05 -13.00 17.71
C PRO A 203 23.51 -13.97 16.67
N LEU A 204 23.14 -15.19 17.10
CA LEU A 204 22.69 -16.26 16.19
C LEU A 204 21.24 -16.10 15.72
N GLN A 205 20.52 -15.15 16.30
CA GLN A 205 19.14 -14.81 15.98
C GLN A 205 19.11 -13.35 15.54
N TRP A 206 18.28 -13.03 14.56
CA TRP A 206 18.12 -11.68 14.03
C TRP A 206 16.73 -11.56 13.40
N PRO A 207 16.15 -10.35 13.31
CA PRO A 207 14.82 -10.18 12.76
C PRO A 207 14.74 -10.53 11.27
N ILE A 208 13.74 -11.37 10.93
CA ILE A 208 13.36 -11.67 9.55
C ILE A 208 11.89 -11.34 9.34
N PHE A 209 11.64 -10.43 8.42
CA PHE A 209 10.34 -9.95 8.00
C PHE A 209 9.94 -10.62 6.69
N VAL A 210 8.98 -11.53 6.77
CA VAL A 210 8.39 -12.24 5.62
C VAL A 210 7.16 -11.48 5.17
N VAL A 211 7.20 -10.92 3.96
CA VAL A 211 6.08 -10.20 3.37
C VAL A 211 5.50 -11.01 2.21
N ASP A 212 4.20 -11.27 2.28
CA ASP A 212 3.45 -11.93 1.23
C ASP A 212 2.68 -10.88 0.41
N PHE A 213 3.28 -10.46 -0.71
CA PHE A 213 2.65 -9.57 -1.70
C PHE A 213 1.78 -10.32 -2.70
N THR A 214 1.23 -11.47 -2.34
CA THR A 214 0.34 -12.25 -3.21
C THR A 214 -1.11 -12.03 -2.80
N ASP A 215 -2.03 -12.12 -3.77
CA ASP A 215 -3.48 -12.03 -3.52
C ASP A 215 -4.06 -13.38 -3.09
N GLN A 216 -3.21 -14.37 -2.82
CA GLN A 216 -3.68 -15.71 -2.51
C GLN A 216 -4.26 -15.79 -1.10
N ARG A 217 -5.23 -16.69 -0.92
CA ARG A 217 -5.84 -16.97 0.38
C ARG A 217 -4.91 -17.70 1.35
N THR A 218 -3.78 -18.20 0.86
CA THR A 218 -2.87 -19.02 1.66
C THR A 218 -1.99 -18.16 2.55
N TYR A 219 -1.83 -18.61 3.79
CA TYR A 219 -0.97 -17.98 4.79
C TYR A 219 0.24 -18.86 4.99
N HIS A 220 1.41 -18.39 4.56
CA HIS A 220 2.63 -19.17 4.53
C HIS A 220 3.46 -18.92 5.78
N ARG A 221 3.87 -20.00 6.45
CA ARG A 221 4.87 -20.01 7.51
C ARG A 221 6.00 -20.96 7.15
N CYS A 222 7.23 -20.55 7.41
CA CYS A 222 8.40 -21.38 7.19
C CYS A 222 8.83 -22.01 8.51
N LYS A 223 8.18 -23.11 8.92
CA LYS A 223 8.50 -23.79 10.18
C LYS A 223 9.99 -24.12 10.33
N GLY A 224 10.64 -24.55 9.26
CA GLY A 224 12.09 -24.79 9.25
C GLY A 224 12.89 -23.55 9.60
N LEU A 225 12.57 -22.41 8.99
CA LEU A 225 13.22 -21.13 9.28
C LEU A 225 12.97 -20.67 10.72
N GLU A 226 11.75 -20.84 11.23
CA GLU A 226 11.40 -20.53 12.63
C GLU A 226 12.23 -21.34 13.62
N LEU A 227 12.51 -22.61 13.32
CA LEU A 227 13.39 -23.46 14.15
C LEU A 227 14.86 -22.98 14.12
N ILE A 228 15.31 -22.43 13.00
CA ILE A 228 16.69 -21.95 12.86
C ILE A 228 16.90 -20.61 13.55
N VAL A 229 15.99 -19.66 13.38
CA VAL A 229 16.15 -18.25 13.80
C VAL A 229 15.42 -17.93 15.10
N GLY A 230 14.41 -18.71 15.48
CA GLY A 230 13.52 -18.42 16.61
C GLY A 230 12.22 -17.79 16.11
N LYS A 231 11.08 -18.29 16.62
CA LYS A 231 9.74 -17.83 16.20
C LYS A 231 9.51 -16.35 16.54
N GLU A 232 10.08 -15.89 17.64
CA GLU A 232 10.03 -14.53 18.16
C GLU A 232 10.79 -13.50 17.31
N PHE A 233 11.67 -13.96 16.41
CA PHE A 233 12.39 -13.13 15.45
C PHE A 233 11.81 -13.19 14.03
N MET A 234 10.69 -13.91 13.86
CA MET A 234 10.00 -14.08 12.58
C MET A 234 8.71 -13.26 12.55
N PHE A 235 8.65 -12.29 11.66
CA PHE A 235 7.51 -11.41 11.48
C PHE A 235 6.85 -11.68 10.14
N TYR A 236 5.54 -11.95 10.15
CA TYR A 236 4.80 -12.27 8.95
C TYR A 236 3.84 -11.13 8.60
N SER A 237 3.92 -10.65 7.38
CA SER A 237 3.05 -9.61 6.81
C SER A 237 2.35 -10.13 5.56
N LYS A 238 1.13 -9.67 5.30
CA LYS A 238 0.37 -10.03 4.11
C LYS A 238 -0.35 -8.84 3.50
N ARG A 239 -0.38 -8.77 2.17
CA ARG A 239 -1.04 -7.68 1.43
C ARG A 239 -2.51 -7.53 1.78
N SER A 240 -3.29 -8.60 1.64
CA SER A 240 -4.70 -8.62 2.03
C SER A 240 -4.86 -9.52 3.24
N VAL A 241 -5.53 -8.99 4.28
CA VAL A 241 -5.95 -9.77 5.45
C VAL A 241 -7.42 -10.14 5.43
N VAL A 242 -8.10 -9.88 4.31
CA VAL A 242 -9.51 -10.25 4.08
C VAL A 242 -9.58 -11.54 3.29
N VAL A 243 -10.44 -12.46 3.74
CA VAL A 243 -10.76 -13.73 3.09
C VAL A 243 -12.26 -13.88 2.89
N ASP A 244 -12.63 -14.74 1.97
CA ASP A 244 -14.03 -15.10 1.65
C ASP A 244 -14.90 -13.91 1.21
N ARG A 245 -14.23 -12.81 0.84
CA ARG A 245 -14.83 -11.78 0.00
C ARG A 245 -15.18 -12.41 -1.34
N VAL A 246 -16.39 -12.17 -1.83
CA VAL A 246 -16.88 -12.75 -3.09
C VAL A 246 -18.03 -11.93 -3.64
N PHE A 247 -18.14 -11.85 -4.97
CA PHE A 247 -19.33 -11.33 -5.61
C PHE A 247 -20.49 -12.33 -5.48
N ASP A 248 -21.57 -11.90 -4.85
CA ASP A 248 -22.81 -12.66 -4.69
C ASP A 248 -23.78 -12.28 -5.80
N SER A 249 -23.97 -13.20 -6.75
CA SER A 249 -24.89 -13.00 -7.89
C SER A 249 -26.35 -12.82 -7.47
N SER A 250 -26.75 -13.30 -6.28
CA SER A 250 -28.12 -13.12 -5.79
C SER A 250 -28.38 -11.70 -5.28
N GLN A 251 -27.36 -11.07 -4.70
CA GLN A 251 -27.38 -9.66 -4.27
C GLN A 251 -26.95 -8.72 -5.40
N ASN A 252 -26.38 -9.27 -6.47
CA ASN A 252 -25.72 -8.52 -7.54
C ASN A 252 -24.66 -7.56 -7.00
N TRP A 253 -23.99 -7.96 -5.91
CA TRP A 253 -23.04 -7.14 -5.16
C TRP A 253 -22.04 -8.02 -4.40
N VAL A 254 -21.06 -7.40 -3.74
CA VAL A 254 -20.01 -8.11 -2.99
C VAL A 254 -20.42 -8.41 -1.55
N THR A 255 -20.16 -9.63 -1.09
CA THR A 255 -20.12 -9.98 0.33
C THR A 255 -18.72 -9.70 0.86
N LEU A 256 -18.60 -8.97 1.98
CA LEU A 256 -17.33 -8.44 2.49
C LEU A 256 -16.31 -9.50 2.94
N GLY A 257 -16.76 -10.70 3.30
CA GLY A 257 -15.91 -11.74 3.87
C GLY A 257 -15.55 -11.49 5.33
N THR A 258 -14.37 -11.94 5.76
CA THR A 258 -13.89 -11.82 7.15
C THR A 258 -12.40 -11.47 7.23
N LYS A 259 -11.96 -10.91 8.37
CA LYS A 259 -10.54 -10.61 8.65
C LYS A 259 -9.84 -11.86 9.19
N VAL A 260 -8.72 -12.26 8.60
CA VAL A 260 -7.98 -13.46 9.02
C VAL A 260 -7.34 -13.34 10.39
N LEU A 261 -7.06 -12.11 10.83
CA LEU A 261 -6.36 -11.85 12.08
C LEU A 261 -7.07 -12.36 13.32
N GLU A 262 -8.37 -12.60 13.22
CA GLU A 262 -9.21 -13.01 14.34
C GLU A 262 -9.30 -14.53 14.49
N GLN A 263 -8.90 -15.32 13.49
CA GLN A 263 -9.34 -16.73 13.40
C GLN A 263 -8.29 -17.80 13.77
N ARG A 264 -6.98 -17.51 13.84
CA ARG A 264 -5.97 -18.62 13.79
C ARG A 264 -4.79 -18.56 14.76
N ASN A 265 -4.81 -17.71 15.79
CA ASN A 265 -3.65 -17.54 16.70
C ASN A 265 -2.34 -17.24 15.92
N MET A 266 -2.48 -16.65 14.72
CA MET A 266 -1.41 -16.25 13.84
C MET A 266 -1.48 -14.73 13.71
N THR A 267 -0.41 -14.05 14.10
CA THR A 267 -0.29 -12.60 13.99
C THR A 267 0.32 -12.27 12.62
N TYR A 268 -0.54 -12.09 11.61
CA TYR A 268 -0.13 -11.51 10.34
C TYR A 268 -0.32 -10.00 10.35
N GLU A 269 0.73 -9.24 10.13
CA GLU A 269 0.60 -7.81 9.94
C GLU A 269 -0.01 -7.54 8.55
N HIS A 270 -1.00 -6.65 8.50
CA HIS A 270 -1.55 -6.22 7.24
C HIS A 270 -0.58 -5.23 6.61
N MET A 271 -0.16 -5.53 5.38
CA MET A 271 0.74 -4.71 4.60
C MET A 271 -0.02 -4.11 3.42
N PRO A 272 -0.73 -2.98 3.61
CA PRO A 272 -1.44 -2.38 2.50
C PRO A 272 -0.46 -1.90 1.43
N LEU A 273 -0.97 -1.73 0.21
CA LEU A 273 -0.20 -1.09 -0.85
C LEU A 273 0.10 0.38 -0.52
N VAL A 274 0.94 0.99 -1.35
CA VAL A 274 1.54 2.31 -1.09
C VAL A 274 1.21 3.33 -2.16
N VAL A 275 1.36 4.60 -1.80
CA VAL A 275 1.62 5.68 -2.75
C VAL A 275 2.98 5.43 -3.38
N ARG A 276 3.00 5.12 -4.67
CA ARG A 276 4.25 4.82 -5.40
C ARG A 276 5.08 6.09 -5.59
N THR A 277 6.40 5.99 -5.48
CA THR A 277 7.29 7.13 -5.73
C THR A 277 7.17 7.67 -7.15
N ASP A 278 7.07 6.78 -8.14
CA ASP A 278 7.02 7.17 -9.54
C ASP A 278 5.75 7.97 -9.89
N ILE A 279 4.61 7.71 -9.22
CA ILE A 279 3.42 8.54 -9.40
C ILE A 279 3.58 9.93 -8.77
N VAL A 280 4.24 10.02 -7.61
CA VAL A 280 4.54 11.30 -6.95
C VAL A 280 5.42 12.16 -7.85
N GLU A 281 6.42 11.57 -8.50
CA GLU A 281 7.33 12.29 -9.41
C GLU A 281 6.65 12.73 -10.72
N ILE A 282 5.77 11.89 -11.28
CA ILE A 282 4.96 12.32 -12.43
C ILE A 282 4.04 13.47 -12.03
N LEU A 283 3.39 13.37 -10.86
CA LEU A 283 2.49 14.39 -10.35
C LEU A 283 3.24 15.72 -10.12
N LYS A 284 4.39 15.70 -9.42
CA LYS A 284 5.26 16.87 -9.20
C LYS A 284 5.55 17.59 -10.51
N ARG A 285 5.97 16.86 -11.54
CA ARG A 285 6.26 17.43 -12.87
C ARG A 285 5.03 18.02 -13.55
N ILE A 286 3.88 17.35 -13.51
CA ILE A 286 2.65 17.89 -14.12
C ILE A 286 2.22 19.18 -13.44
N LEU A 287 2.23 19.24 -12.11
CA LEU A 287 1.85 20.43 -11.36
C LEU A 287 2.77 21.61 -11.66
N LEU A 288 4.09 21.36 -11.66
CA LEU A 288 5.09 22.38 -11.96
C LEU A 288 4.92 22.98 -13.37
N HIS A 289 4.69 22.13 -14.37
CA HIS A 289 4.67 22.58 -15.78
C HIS A 289 3.30 23.04 -16.27
N ARG A 290 2.20 22.49 -15.75
CA ARG A 290 0.85 22.74 -16.28
C ARG A 290 -0.02 23.63 -15.40
N TYR A 291 0.28 23.68 -14.10
CA TYR A 291 -0.55 24.38 -13.12
C TYR A 291 0.22 25.53 -12.48
N ASN A 292 0.83 26.41 -13.27
CA ASN A 292 1.48 27.63 -12.79
C ASN A 292 2.44 27.41 -11.59
N LYS A 293 3.31 26.40 -11.67
CA LYS A 293 4.26 26.05 -10.61
C LYS A 293 3.62 25.61 -9.27
N THR A 294 2.38 25.11 -9.29
CA THR A 294 1.75 24.46 -8.13
C THR A 294 2.69 23.39 -7.56
N LYS A 295 2.88 23.40 -6.25
CA LYS A 295 3.67 22.44 -5.50
C LYS A 295 2.79 21.26 -5.08
N LEU A 296 3.43 20.14 -4.75
CA LEU A 296 2.72 19.01 -4.13
C LEU A 296 2.05 19.41 -2.80
N SER A 297 2.59 20.38 -2.06
CA SER A 297 2.00 20.84 -0.80
C SER A 297 0.72 21.65 -0.95
N ASP A 298 0.41 22.12 -2.16
CA ASP A 298 -0.72 23.02 -2.41
C ASP A 298 -2.05 22.25 -2.42
N PRO A 299 -3.20 22.94 -2.23
CA PRO A 299 -4.53 22.34 -2.24
C PRO A 299 -4.95 21.91 -3.66
N ILE A 300 -4.40 20.80 -4.14
CA ILE A 300 -4.61 20.28 -5.50
C ILE A 300 -6.07 19.86 -5.73
N GLU A 301 -6.83 19.56 -4.68
CA GLU A 301 -8.29 19.34 -4.72
C GLU A 301 -9.07 20.57 -5.23
N THR A 302 -8.51 21.78 -5.11
CA THR A 302 -9.15 23.03 -5.56
C THR A 302 -8.71 23.47 -6.96
N LEU A 303 -8.01 22.61 -7.72
CA LEU A 303 -7.65 22.92 -9.10
C LEU A 303 -8.91 23.22 -9.92
N TRP A 304 -8.95 24.42 -10.52
CA TRP A 304 -10.10 24.96 -11.25
C TRP A 304 -10.47 24.15 -12.52
N ASN A 305 -9.53 23.35 -13.06
CA ASN A 305 -9.71 22.63 -14.32
C ASN A 305 -9.92 21.12 -14.12
N ARG A 306 -10.81 20.73 -13.20
CA ARG A 306 -11.26 19.33 -13.08
C ARG A 306 -12.44 19.08 -14.02
N SER A 307 -12.15 18.83 -15.28
CA SER A 307 -13.15 18.67 -16.36
C SER A 307 -13.91 17.35 -16.36
N VAL A 308 -13.40 16.31 -15.69
CA VAL A 308 -14.07 15.00 -15.59
C VAL A 308 -14.80 14.94 -14.26
N ASP A 309 -16.11 14.74 -14.28
CA ASP A 309 -16.93 14.68 -13.07
C ASP A 309 -16.68 13.38 -12.31
N ILE A 310 -16.80 12.25 -12.98
CA ILE A 310 -16.63 10.92 -12.38
C ILE A 310 -15.73 10.08 -13.28
N ALA A 311 -14.75 9.40 -12.68
CA ALA A 311 -13.96 8.41 -13.38
C ALA A 311 -13.94 7.07 -12.64
N HIS A 312 -14.08 5.98 -13.38
CA HIS A 312 -13.79 4.63 -12.93
C HIS A 312 -12.79 3.99 -13.90
N TYR A 313 -11.57 3.74 -13.42
CA TYR A 313 -10.48 3.24 -14.28
C TYR A 313 -10.55 1.71 -14.45
N TRP A 314 -11.68 1.28 -15.00
CA TRP A 314 -12.01 -0.08 -15.37
C TRP A 314 -12.99 -0.04 -16.57
N PRO A 315 -12.76 -0.81 -17.63
CA PRO A 315 -13.65 -0.89 -18.79
C PRO A 315 -14.88 -1.73 -18.46
N SER A 316 -16.03 -1.28 -18.91
CA SER A 316 -17.32 -1.97 -18.74
C SER A 316 -17.49 -3.22 -19.61
N ASP A 317 -16.74 -3.31 -20.71
CA ASP A 317 -16.90 -4.37 -21.72
C ASP A 317 -16.29 -5.72 -21.33
N GLY A 318 -15.56 -5.79 -20.20
CA GLY A 318 -14.89 -7.00 -19.71
C GLY A 318 -13.86 -7.61 -20.69
N ARG A 319 -13.60 -6.98 -21.84
CA ARG A 319 -12.91 -7.57 -22.99
C ARG A 319 -11.70 -6.75 -23.45
N SER A 320 -11.62 -5.47 -23.10
CA SER A 320 -10.55 -4.59 -23.56
C SER A 320 -9.27 -4.70 -22.72
N GLY A 321 -8.36 -5.60 -23.09
CA GLY A 321 -6.93 -5.49 -22.78
C GLY A 321 -6.47 -5.64 -21.31
N ILE A 322 -7.36 -5.92 -20.36
CA ILE A 322 -7.02 -6.08 -18.92
C ILE A 322 -6.42 -7.46 -18.58
N GLY A 323 -6.42 -8.39 -19.54
CA GLY A 323 -5.89 -9.74 -19.35
C GLY A 323 -6.83 -10.65 -18.56
N ARG A 324 -6.30 -11.71 -17.94
CA ARG A 324 -7.08 -12.76 -17.24
C ARG A 324 -7.68 -12.33 -15.89
N PHE A 325 -7.71 -11.03 -15.60
CA PHE A 325 -8.15 -10.52 -14.31
C PHE A 325 -9.57 -9.99 -14.43
N GLN A 326 -10.56 -10.88 -14.37
CA GLN A 326 -11.98 -10.51 -14.30
C GLN A 326 -12.34 -10.10 -12.88
N SER A 327 -13.33 -9.22 -12.73
CA SER A 327 -13.89 -8.85 -11.44
C SER A 327 -15.32 -8.36 -11.66
N GLN A 328 -16.28 -9.15 -11.19
CA GLN A 328 -17.70 -8.93 -11.42
C GLN A 328 -18.17 -7.63 -10.74
N LEU A 329 -17.64 -7.31 -9.56
CA LEU A 329 -17.95 -6.05 -8.88
C LEU A 329 -17.50 -4.85 -9.72
N ARG A 330 -16.30 -4.92 -10.32
CA ARG A 330 -15.77 -3.83 -11.12
C ARG A 330 -16.56 -3.65 -12.41
N ASP A 331 -16.87 -4.74 -13.10
CA ASP A 331 -17.69 -4.71 -14.31
C ASP A 331 -19.07 -4.11 -14.00
N LYS A 332 -19.70 -4.55 -12.90
CA LYS A 332 -20.99 -4.04 -12.46
C LYS A 332 -20.94 -2.53 -12.15
N VAL A 333 -19.93 -2.08 -11.39
CA VAL A 333 -19.78 -0.65 -11.07
C VAL A 333 -19.52 0.20 -12.31
N SER A 334 -18.69 -0.28 -13.25
CA SER A 334 -18.48 0.40 -14.54
C SER A 334 -19.79 0.56 -15.31
N GLN A 335 -20.57 -0.51 -15.44
CA GLN A 335 -21.87 -0.49 -16.11
C GLN A 335 -22.88 0.41 -15.42
N THR A 336 -22.91 0.41 -14.09
CA THR A 336 -23.76 1.29 -13.29
C THR A 336 -23.42 2.77 -13.55
N ILE A 337 -22.14 3.14 -13.51
CA ILE A 337 -21.70 4.52 -13.74
C ILE A 337 -22.03 4.98 -15.16
N GLU A 338 -21.79 4.14 -16.16
CA GLU A 338 -22.17 4.44 -17.55
C GLU A 338 -23.69 4.59 -17.66
N THR A 339 -24.46 3.57 -17.30
CA THR A 339 -25.90 3.53 -17.55
C THR A 339 -26.67 4.59 -16.77
N ALA A 340 -26.36 4.78 -15.48
CA ALA A 340 -27.13 5.67 -14.62
C ALA A 340 -26.86 7.16 -14.90
N LEU A 341 -25.72 7.48 -15.51
CA LEU A 341 -25.31 8.85 -15.76
C LEU A 341 -25.26 9.18 -17.27
N LEU A 342 -25.54 8.20 -18.13
CA LEU A 342 -25.83 8.42 -19.55
C LEU A 342 -27.04 9.35 -19.70
N GLY A 343 -26.90 10.39 -20.52
CA GLY A 343 -27.93 11.42 -20.72
C GLY A 343 -27.86 12.60 -19.74
N THR A 344 -26.96 12.55 -18.75
CA THR A 344 -26.63 13.74 -17.96
C THR A 344 -25.64 14.63 -18.70
N THR A 345 -25.51 15.90 -18.28
CA THR A 345 -24.46 16.81 -18.78
C THR A 345 -23.08 16.53 -18.17
N LYS A 346 -22.97 15.53 -17.29
CA LYS A 346 -21.74 15.21 -16.55
C LYS A 346 -20.73 14.50 -17.45
N GLN A 347 -19.46 14.83 -17.28
CA GLN A 347 -18.36 14.21 -18.00
C GLN A 347 -17.88 12.96 -17.27
N ILE A 348 -18.14 11.80 -17.86
CA ILE A 348 -17.88 10.49 -17.25
C ILE A 348 -16.76 9.79 -18.00
N PHE A 349 -15.85 9.16 -17.25
CA PHE A 349 -14.83 8.28 -17.82
C PHE A 349 -14.93 6.89 -17.21
N VAL A 350 -15.14 5.88 -18.06
CA VAL A 350 -15.07 4.47 -17.70
C VAL A 350 -14.14 3.78 -18.69
N GLY A 351 -13.05 3.19 -18.20
CA GLY A 351 -12.06 2.55 -19.08
C GLY A 351 -10.62 2.60 -18.60
N VAL A 352 -9.69 2.52 -19.55
CA VAL A 352 -8.24 2.52 -19.29
C VAL A 352 -7.60 3.75 -19.91
N THR A 353 -6.85 4.51 -19.12
CA THR A 353 -6.00 5.59 -19.62
C THR A 353 -4.56 5.10 -19.72
N GLY A 354 -3.99 5.10 -20.93
CA GLY A 354 -2.63 4.61 -21.18
C GLY A 354 -2.59 3.14 -21.61
N THR A 355 -1.53 2.41 -21.28
CA THR A 355 -1.45 0.97 -21.55
C THR A 355 -1.96 0.17 -20.37
N ALA A 356 -2.77 -0.85 -20.65
CA ALA A 356 -3.15 -1.87 -19.68
C ALA A 356 -1.97 -2.81 -19.36
N ASP A 357 -2.26 -3.98 -18.77
CA ASP A 357 -1.33 -5.09 -18.57
C ASP A 357 -0.12 -4.85 -17.63
N ARG A 358 0.90 -5.71 -17.76
CA ARG A 358 2.18 -5.66 -17.02
C ARG A 358 2.90 -4.32 -17.18
N ARG A 359 2.80 -3.67 -18.33
CA ARG A 359 3.38 -2.34 -18.60
C ARG A 359 2.72 -1.26 -17.74
N GLY A 360 1.39 -1.19 -17.74
CA GLY A 360 0.65 -0.24 -16.90
C GLY A 360 0.87 -0.46 -15.41
N ARG A 361 0.98 -1.72 -14.97
CA ARG A 361 1.24 -2.04 -13.55
C ARG A 361 2.64 -1.62 -13.09
N ARG A 362 3.65 -1.84 -13.93
CA ARG A 362 5.05 -1.56 -13.57
C ARG A 362 5.38 -0.08 -13.50
N LYS A 363 4.79 0.74 -14.38
CA LYS A 363 5.09 2.17 -14.46
C LYS A 363 3.82 2.98 -14.74
N PRO A 364 3.46 3.95 -13.88
CA PRO A 364 2.30 4.79 -14.11
C PRO A 364 2.60 5.67 -15.31
N GLN A 365 1.56 5.98 -16.06
CA GLN A 365 1.69 6.77 -17.27
C GLN A 365 1.30 8.21 -17.02
N THR A 366 2.01 9.14 -17.64
CA THR A 366 1.71 10.56 -17.50
C THR A 366 0.27 10.88 -17.91
N ALA A 367 -0.26 10.21 -18.93
CA ALA A 367 -1.67 10.37 -19.34
C ALA A 367 -2.65 9.97 -18.23
N TYR A 368 -2.40 8.84 -17.55
CA TYR A 368 -3.21 8.37 -16.43
C TYR A 368 -3.20 9.36 -15.26
N VAL A 369 -2.01 9.83 -14.87
CA VAL A 369 -1.88 10.81 -13.76
C VAL A 369 -2.53 12.15 -14.12
N ARG A 370 -2.37 12.63 -15.36
CA ARG A 370 -3.08 13.82 -15.84
C ARG A 370 -4.59 13.66 -15.77
N HIS A 371 -5.11 12.50 -16.17
CA HIS A 371 -6.54 12.25 -16.13
C HIS A 371 -7.07 12.29 -14.70
N MET A 372 -6.37 11.65 -13.75
CA MET A 372 -6.76 11.70 -12.33
C MET A 372 -6.76 13.14 -11.78
N LEU A 373 -5.79 13.96 -12.18
CA LEU A 373 -5.75 15.38 -11.80
C LEU A 373 -6.93 16.20 -12.33
N THR A 374 -7.51 15.80 -13.46
CA THR A 374 -8.68 16.46 -14.05
C THR A 374 -10.00 15.87 -13.57
N THR A 375 -9.99 14.86 -12.70
CA THR A 375 -11.20 14.16 -12.23
C THR A 375 -11.66 14.69 -10.87
N LYS A 376 -12.95 14.97 -10.68
CA LYS A 376 -13.52 15.40 -9.39
C LYS A 376 -13.71 14.23 -8.44
N ILE A 377 -14.35 13.15 -8.91
CA ILE A 377 -14.61 11.94 -8.13
C ILE A 377 -13.98 10.74 -8.85
N VAL A 378 -13.11 10.01 -8.16
CA VAL A 378 -12.61 8.73 -8.65
C VAL A 378 -13.32 7.61 -7.91
N VAL A 379 -14.10 6.82 -8.63
CA VAL A 379 -14.66 5.59 -8.11
C VAL A 379 -13.58 4.51 -8.17
N VAL A 380 -13.41 3.85 -7.05
CA VAL A 380 -12.44 2.82 -6.81
C VAL A 380 -13.20 1.59 -6.38
N THR A 381 -12.88 0.44 -6.96
CA THR A 381 -13.48 -0.82 -6.53
C THR A 381 -12.42 -1.86 -6.21
N GLN A 382 -12.61 -2.54 -5.09
CA GLN A 382 -11.80 -3.67 -4.68
C GLN A 382 -11.96 -4.83 -5.68
N ARG A 383 -11.20 -5.89 -5.48
CA ARG A 383 -11.41 -7.13 -6.22
C ARG A 383 -12.50 -7.94 -5.53
N ASP A 384 -13.00 -8.94 -6.25
CA ASP A 384 -14.04 -9.81 -5.72
C ASP A 384 -13.50 -10.59 -4.51
N GLU A 385 -12.22 -11.01 -4.52
CA GLU A 385 -11.67 -11.91 -3.50
C GLU A 385 -10.70 -11.27 -2.50
N TRP A 386 -10.35 -9.99 -2.65
CA TRP A 386 -9.45 -9.29 -1.72
C TRP A 386 -9.61 -7.77 -1.73
N GLU A 387 -9.09 -7.14 -0.67
CA GLU A 387 -9.04 -5.70 -0.49
C GLU A 387 -7.61 -5.17 -0.68
N GLY A 388 -7.50 -3.95 -1.20
CA GLY A 388 -6.24 -3.25 -1.43
C GLY A 388 -5.77 -3.31 -2.89
N HIS A 389 -5.57 -2.14 -3.49
CA HIS A 389 -4.93 -1.98 -4.79
C HIS A 389 -4.27 -0.58 -4.87
N TYR A 390 -3.25 -0.42 -5.72
CA TYR A 390 -2.53 0.86 -5.89
C TYR A 390 -3.45 2.03 -6.19
N ARG A 391 -4.50 1.80 -6.99
CA ARG A 391 -5.42 2.84 -7.45
C ARG A 391 -6.11 3.63 -6.34
N LEU A 392 -6.30 3.05 -5.16
CA LEU A 392 -6.89 3.77 -4.02
C LEU A 392 -5.97 4.93 -3.63
N TYR A 393 -4.70 4.65 -3.40
CA TYR A 393 -3.71 5.66 -3.01
C TYR A 393 -3.32 6.58 -4.16
N GLU A 394 -3.28 6.09 -5.40
CA GLU A 394 -3.04 6.91 -6.58
C GLU A 394 -4.16 7.95 -6.77
N ALA A 395 -5.42 7.56 -6.54
CA ALA A 395 -6.57 8.46 -6.63
C ALA A 395 -6.58 9.48 -5.49
N LEU A 396 -6.36 9.03 -4.23
CA LEU A 396 -6.24 9.93 -3.07
C LEU A 396 -5.12 10.96 -3.29
N LEU A 397 -3.97 10.52 -3.80
CA LEU A 397 -2.82 11.40 -4.10
C LEU A 397 -3.18 12.53 -5.08
N SER A 398 -4.04 12.24 -6.06
CA SER A 398 -4.40 13.17 -7.13
C SER A 398 -5.28 14.34 -6.68
N GLY A 399 -5.77 14.33 -5.43
CA GLY A 399 -6.70 15.33 -4.90
C GLY A 399 -8.13 15.18 -5.41
N ALA A 400 -8.48 14.07 -6.06
CA ALA A 400 -9.86 13.71 -6.32
C ALA A 400 -10.51 13.16 -5.04
N MET A 401 -11.81 13.36 -4.85
CA MET A 401 -12.54 12.62 -3.83
C MET A 401 -12.62 11.16 -4.27
N VAL A 402 -12.31 10.24 -3.38
CA VAL A 402 -12.38 8.81 -3.69
C VAL A 402 -13.66 8.23 -3.12
N MET A 403 -14.39 7.52 -3.97
CA MET A 403 -15.46 6.62 -3.55
C MET A 403 -14.95 5.18 -3.64
N SER A 404 -15.14 4.37 -2.60
CA SER A 404 -14.81 2.95 -2.61
C SER A 404 -16.05 2.12 -2.31
N ASP A 405 -16.13 0.90 -2.82
CA ASP A 405 -17.04 -0.07 -2.17
C ASP A 405 -16.56 -0.34 -0.74
N GLN A 406 -17.48 -0.82 0.11
CA GLN A 406 -17.21 -1.04 1.52
C GLN A 406 -16.01 -2.00 1.76
N MET A 407 -15.11 -1.57 2.65
CA MET A 407 -13.87 -2.27 3.00
C MET A 407 -13.81 -2.61 4.49
N LEU A 408 -13.46 -3.86 4.82
CA LEU A 408 -13.27 -4.28 6.21
C LEU A 408 -12.05 -3.61 6.86
N ILE A 409 -11.02 -3.29 6.08
CA ILE A 409 -9.74 -2.77 6.59
C ILE A 409 -9.64 -1.24 6.63
N LEU A 410 -10.71 -0.50 6.31
CA LEU A 410 -10.62 0.95 6.09
C LEU A 410 -10.02 1.72 7.27
N SER A 411 -10.52 1.48 8.49
CA SER A 411 -10.03 2.13 9.71
C SER A 411 -8.56 1.80 10.01
N ARG A 412 -8.10 0.59 9.65
CA ARG A 412 -6.68 0.21 9.78
C ARG A 412 -5.78 0.97 8.81
N LEU A 413 -6.31 1.39 7.66
CA LEU A 413 -5.61 2.28 6.74
C LEU A 413 -5.55 3.72 7.28
N GLY A 414 -6.21 4.02 8.41
CA GLY A 414 -6.39 5.38 8.89
C GLY A 414 -7.30 6.20 7.98
N LEU A 415 -8.08 5.53 7.12
CA LEU A 415 -9.13 6.12 6.31
C LEU A 415 -10.46 5.94 7.06
N GLU A 416 -11.37 6.86 6.81
CA GLU A 416 -12.67 6.98 7.45
C GLU A 416 -13.70 7.42 6.41
N ASN A 417 -14.81 6.69 6.37
CA ASN A 417 -15.96 6.97 5.53
C ASN A 417 -16.58 8.34 5.90
N GLY A 418 -16.92 9.17 4.92
CA GLY A 418 -17.45 10.52 5.13
C GLY A 418 -16.38 11.58 5.39
N THR A 419 -15.16 11.18 5.76
CA THR A 419 -14.09 12.12 6.16
C THR A 419 -12.91 12.13 5.20
N SER A 420 -12.54 10.98 4.63
CA SER A 420 -11.32 10.84 3.79
C SER A 420 -11.53 9.99 2.53
N VAL A 421 -12.62 9.23 2.52
CA VAL A 421 -13.13 8.42 1.43
C VAL A 421 -14.64 8.32 1.64
N ILE A 422 -15.39 8.00 0.60
CA ILE A 422 -16.82 7.69 0.69
C ILE A 422 -17.03 6.22 0.37
N GLU A 423 -17.65 5.47 1.28
CA GLU A 423 -18.03 4.08 1.04
C GLU A 423 -19.43 3.98 0.44
N PHE A 424 -19.60 3.13 -0.57
CA PHE A 424 -20.90 2.72 -1.09
C PHE A 424 -21.08 1.20 -0.96
N ASP A 425 -22.31 0.77 -0.76
CA ASP A 425 -22.68 -0.64 -0.48
C ASP A 425 -23.63 -1.23 -1.51
N SER A 426 -24.01 -0.45 -2.51
CA SER A 426 -25.00 -0.81 -3.53
C SER A 426 -24.90 0.13 -4.73
N GLU A 427 -25.52 -0.26 -5.84
CA GLU A 427 -25.69 0.57 -7.03
C GLU A 427 -26.44 1.88 -6.72
N THR A 428 -27.52 1.81 -5.96
CA THR A 428 -28.31 3.00 -5.55
C THR A 428 -27.49 3.96 -4.70
N SER A 429 -26.73 3.42 -3.72
CA SER A 429 -25.85 4.22 -2.86
C SER A 429 -24.73 4.88 -3.69
N LEU A 430 -24.09 4.15 -4.61
CA LEU A 430 -23.08 4.70 -5.51
C LEU A 430 -23.61 5.89 -6.31
N ILE A 431 -24.77 5.77 -6.95
CA ILE A 431 -25.35 6.83 -7.79
C ILE A 431 -25.72 8.05 -6.93
N SER A 432 -26.45 7.83 -5.84
CA SER A 432 -26.93 8.92 -4.99
C SER A 432 -25.80 9.70 -4.33
N LEU A 433 -24.77 9.02 -3.81
CA LEU A 433 -23.60 9.66 -3.23
C LEU A 433 -22.79 10.42 -4.30
N ALA A 434 -22.61 9.83 -5.49
CA ALA A 434 -21.89 10.49 -6.57
C ALA A 434 -22.60 11.79 -7.00
N GLN A 435 -23.92 11.76 -7.16
CA GLN A 435 -24.72 12.95 -7.48
C GLN A 435 -24.63 13.99 -6.35
N TYR A 436 -24.81 13.57 -5.10
CA TYR A 436 -24.69 14.43 -3.93
C TYR A 436 -23.36 15.19 -3.91
N TYR A 437 -22.23 14.50 -3.96
CA TYR A 437 -20.91 15.15 -3.89
C TYR A 437 -20.51 15.90 -5.17
N LEU A 438 -21.21 15.70 -6.29
CA LEU A 438 -21.07 16.58 -7.45
C LEU A 438 -21.68 17.97 -7.22
N ASP A 439 -22.72 18.04 -6.40
CA ASP A 439 -23.44 19.28 -6.05
C ASP A 439 -22.92 19.91 -4.74
N HIS A 440 -22.17 19.17 -3.92
CA HIS A 440 -21.55 19.63 -2.65
C HIS A 440 -20.03 19.81 -2.78
N ASN A 441 -19.60 20.80 -3.55
CA ASN A 441 -18.18 20.96 -3.92
C ASN A 441 -17.24 21.17 -2.72
N SER A 442 -17.62 22.00 -1.74
CA SER A 442 -16.78 22.29 -0.57
C SER A 442 -16.51 21.05 0.28
N GLU A 443 -17.57 20.29 0.57
CA GLU A 443 -17.49 19.03 1.31
C GLU A 443 -16.66 17.98 0.56
N ARG A 444 -16.91 17.81 -0.74
CA ARG A 444 -16.11 16.92 -1.61
C ARG A 444 -14.63 17.27 -1.54
N GLN A 445 -14.28 18.55 -1.65
CA GLN A 445 -12.90 19.02 -1.60
C GLN A 445 -12.27 18.78 -0.23
N ALA A 446 -13.01 19.00 0.87
CA ALA A 446 -12.53 18.70 2.22
C ALA A 446 -12.20 17.21 2.39
N ILE A 447 -13.08 16.32 1.92
CA ILE A 447 -12.85 14.85 1.94
C ILE A 447 -11.62 14.49 1.09
N ALA A 448 -11.52 15.03 -0.13
CA ALA A 448 -10.39 14.79 -1.01
C ALA A 448 -9.06 15.24 -0.40
N SER A 449 -9.04 16.44 0.20
CA SER A 449 -7.88 17.00 0.89
C SER A 449 -7.43 16.10 2.04
N ARG A 450 -8.38 15.65 2.86
CA ARG A 450 -8.12 14.76 4.00
C ARG A 450 -7.61 13.39 3.57
N GLY A 451 -8.23 12.79 2.57
CA GLY A 451 -7.79 11.52 1.97
C GLY A 451 -6.37 11.59 1.43
N ARG A 452 -6.05 12.67 0.70
CA ARG A 452 -4.72 12.97 0.19
C ARG A 452 -3.68 13.12 1.30
N GLN A 453 -4.02 13.85 2.35
CA GLN A 453 -3.16 14.04 3.53
C GLN A 453 -2.81 12.69 4.16
N ILE A 454 -3.80 11.81 4.37
CA ILE A 454 -3.59 10.47 4.94
C ILE A 454 -2.68 9.64 4.02
N ALA A 455 -2.97 9.62 2.71
CA ALA A 455 -2.15 8.89 1.73
C ALA A 455 -0.67 9.33 1.80
N MET A 456 -0.41 10.64 1.82
CA MET A 456 0.96 11.17 1.81
C MET A 456 1.67 11.09 3.16
N SER A 457 0.96 11.16 4.28
CA SER A 457 1.55 11.12 5.61
C SER A 457 1.73 9.72 6.18
N ARG A 458 1.01 8.71 5.65
CA ARG A 458 1.02 7.36 6.20
C ARG A 458 1.30 6.26 5.19
N HIS A 459 1.00 6.47 3.90
CA HIS A 459 1.02 5.39 2.90
C HIS A 459 2.12 5.51 1.85
N ARG A 460 3.12 6.38 2.06
CA ARG A 460 4.35 6.34 1.24
C ARG A 460 5.10 5.03 1.46
N SER A 461 5.90 4.65 0.47
CA SER A 461 6.70 3.43 0.47
C SER A 461 7.53 3.24 1.74
N TRP A 462 8.23 4.28 2.19
CA TRP A 462 9.08 4.19 3.38
C TRP A 462 8.28 4.08 4.67
N HIS A 463 7.13 4.76 4.77
CA HIS A 463 6.25 4.64 5.94
C HIS A 463 5.83 3.18 6.16
N ARG A 464 5.52 2.45 5.07
CA ARG A 464 5.15 1.04 5.18
C ARG A 464 6.33 0.14 5.48
N MET A 465 7.51 0.46 4.95
CA MET A 465 8.72 -0.29 5.32
C MET A 465 9.06 -0.12 6.80
N GLU A 466 8.97 1.10 7.31
CA GLU A 466 9.17 1.38 8.73
C GLU A 466 8.13 0.69 9.60
N GLU A 467 6.85 0.71 9.21
CA GLU A 467 5.81 0.00 9.94
C GLU A 467 6.06 -1.52 9.97
N ILE A 468 6.50 -2.14 8.86
CA ILE A 468 6.91 -3.55 8.85
C ILE A 468 8.05 -3.79 9.84
N VAL A 469 9.12 -3.01 9.74
CA VAL A 469 10.36 -3.27 10.51
C VAL A 469 10.15 -2.94 11.98
N PHE A 470 9.60 -1.78 12.30
CA PHE A 470 9.51 -1.21 13.64
C PHE A 470 8.12 -1.36 14.29
N GLY A 471 7.12 -1.86 13.58
CA GLY A 471 5.73 -1.93 14.06
C GLY A 471 5.00 -0.58 14.06
N SER A 472 5.69 0.51 13.70
CA SER A 472 5.15 1.86 13.58
C SER A 472 6.02 2.72 12.67
N ILE A 473 5.48 3.86 12.22
CA ILE A 473 6.25 4.84 11.44
C ILE A 473 7.19 5.60 12.39
N VAL A 474 8.49 5.50 12.16
CA VAL A 474 9.52 6.11 13.03
C VAL A 474 9.90 7.50 12.54
N THR A 475 9.92 7.69 11.23
CA THR A 475 10.19 9.00 10.62
C THR A 475 9.08 9.97 11.00
N LYS A 476 9.41 10.95 11.85
CA LYS A 476 8.48 12.00 12.27
C LYS A 476 8.32 13.01 11.14
N CYS A 477 7.22 12.90 10.43
CA CYS A 477 6.87 13.81 9.37
C CYS A 477 6.28 15.11 9.97
N THR A 478 6.95 16.25 9.80
CA THR A 478 6.29 17.54 10.03
C THR A 478 5.30 17.81 8.89
N ALA A 479 4.12 18.36 9.21
CA ALA A 479 3.03 18.54 8.23
C ALA A 479 3.41 19.44 7.04
N LYS A 480 4.43 20.30 7.18
CA LYS A 480 4.87 21.24 6.13
C LYS A 480 5.86 20.65 5.12
N GLU A 481 6.64 19.63 5.48
CA GLU A 481 7.82 19.24 4.69
C GLU A 481 7.75 17.76 4.25
N CYS A 482 7.50 16.84 5.17
CA CYS A 482 7.70 15.41 4.87
C CYS A 482 6.68 14.68 3.98
N PRO A 483 5.38 15.03 3.89
CA PRO A 483 4.47 14.26 3.03
C PRO A 483 4.89 14.34 1.56
N TYR A 484 5.59 15.41 1.19
CA TYR A 484 5.84 15.83 -0.19
C TYR A 484 7.32 15.80 -0.60
N ILE A 485 8.23 15.52 0.34
CA ILE A 485 9.65 15.28 0.04
C ILE A 485 9.81 13.86 -0.50
N VAL A 486 10.75 13.71 -1.44
CA VAL A 486 11.28 12.41 -1.86
C VAL A 486 12.67 12.36 -1.25
N HIS A 487 12.89 11.54 -0.24
CA HIS A 487 14.14 11.52 0.54
C HIS A 487 15.36 10.94 -0.25
N GLY A 488 15.22 10.75 -1.56
CA GLY A 488 16.29 10.27 -2.42
C GLY A 488 17.28 11.37 -2.79
N ASN A 489 18.44 11.40 -2.13
CA ASN A 489 19.73 11.91 -2.63
C ASN A 489 19.82 13.29 -3.29
N GLU A 490 18.83 14.19 -3.14
CA GLU A 490 18.93 15.58 -3.63
C GLU A 490 20.11 16.35 -2.99
N SER A 491 20.71 15.82 -1.91
CA SER A 491 21.96 16.32 -1.30
C SER A 491 23.25 15.99 -2.08
N SER A 492 23.19 15.33 -3.24
CA SER A 492 24.39 14.98 -4.03
C SER A 492 24.41 15.48 -5.47
N ILE A 493 23.40 16.24 -5.92
CA ILE A 493 23.31 16.75 -7.31
C ILE A 493 23.41 18.29 -7.40
N VAL A 494 23.55 19.02 -6.29
CA VAL A 494 23.78 20.47 -6.33
C VAL A 494 25.26 20.80 -6.08
N SER A 495 26.10 20.54 -7.09
CA SER A 495 27.31 21.32 -7.45
C SER A 495 28.27 20.47 -8.30
N SER A 496 28.03 20.42 -9.61
CA SER A 496 29.06 20.10 -10.61
C SER A 496 28.77 20.86 -11.89
#